data_AF-A0A2E8RKT5-F1
#
_entry.id   AF-A0A2E8RKT5-F1
#
_cell.length_a   1.000
_cell.length_b   1.000
_cell.length_c   1.000
_cell.angle_alpha   90.00
_cell.angle_beta   90.00
_cell.angle_gamma   90.00
#
_symmetry.space_group_name_H-M   'P 1'
#
loop_
_entity.id
_entity.type
_entity.pdbx_description
1 polymer ?
#
loop_
_entity_poly.entity_id
_entity_poly.type
_entity_poly.pdbx_seq_one_letter_code
_entity_poly.pdbx_strand_id
1 'polypeptide(L)' 'MQQMISLNELPQKSIVPEMVLISSGFSFEMGAELEEVNNDELPVHTVDLDGFYTDVHGVPNTQCS' A
#
# COMPACT_ATOMS: atom_id res chain seq x y z
N MET A 1 27.94 21.68 33.22
CA MET A 1 27.49 20.30 32.93
C MET A 1 26.30 20.38 32.00
N GLN A 2 26.43 19.94 30.75
CA GLN A 2 25.31 19.86 29.81
C GLN A 2 24.85 18.41 29.80
N GLN A 3 23.59 18.15 30.13
CA GLN A 3 22.98 16.84 30.02
C GLN A 3 22.74 16.56 28.52
N MET A 4 23.39 15.51 28.00
CA MET A 4 23.03 14.93 26.71
C MET A 4 21.75 14.12 26.91
N ILE A 5 20.64 14.60 26.37
CA ILE A 5 19.42 13.83 26.27
C ILE A 5 19.69 12.73 25.23
N SER A 6 19.63 11.48 25.66
CA SER A 6 19.74 10.32 24.78
C SER A 6 18.59 10.38 23.76
N LEU A 7 18.91 10.31 22.47
CA LEU A 7 17.93 10.37 21.36
C LEU A 7 16.99 9.13 21.29
N ASN A 8 16.99 8.27 22.31
CA ASN A 8 16.26 6.99 22.33
C ASN A 8 14.89 7.06 23.02
N GLU A 9 14.40 8.25 23.41
CA GLU A 9 13.13 8.41 24.13
C GLU A 9 12.00 9.04 23.28
N LEU A 10 12.08 8.99 21.96
CA LEU A 10 10.88 9.20 21.16
C LEU A 10 10.05 7.91 21.22
N PRO A 11 8.77 7.96 21.63
CA PRO A 11 7.93 6.77 21.59
C PRO A 11 7.91 6.31 20.13
N GLN A 12 8.47 5.13 19.85
CA GLN A 12 8.24 4.46 18.58
C GLN A 12 6.73 4.21 18.53
N LYS A 13 6.01 5.10 17.85
CA LYS A 13 4.59 4.94 17.55
C LYS A 13 4.48 3.57 16.90
N SER A 14 3.88 2.62 17.61
CA SER A 14 3.51 1.33 17.04
C SER A 14 2.65 1.64 15.82
N ILE A 15 3.22 1.45 14.63
CA ILE A 15 2.49 1.64 13.38
C ILE A 15 1.77 0.32 13.15
N VAL A 16 0.64 0.13 13.85
CA VAL A 16 -0.30 -0.91 13.46
C VAL A 16 -0.70 -0.60 12.02
N PRO A 17 -0.57 -1.56 11.08
CA PRO A 17 -0.95 -1.32 9.69
C PRO A 17 -2.42 -0.93 9.63
N GLU A 18 -2.70 0.25 9.07
CA GLU A 18 -4.05 0.67 8.78
C GLU A 18 -4.50 -0.04 7.50
N MET A 19 -5.54 -0.86 7.62
CA MET A 19 -6.08 -1.67 6.53
C MET A 19 -7.47 -1.15 6.14
N VAL A 20 -7.77 -1.18 4.85
CA VAL A 20 -9.11 -0.88 4.32
C VAL A 20 -9.71 -2.10 3.65
N LEU A 21 -11.01 -2.32 3.85
CA LEU A 21 -11.78 -3.35 3.14
C LEU A 21 -12.15 -2.84 1.75
N ILE A 22 -11.73 -3.56 0.73
CA ILE A 22 -12.25 -3.47 -0.63
C ILE A 22 -13.36 -4.52 -0.75
N SER A 23 -14.61 -4.08 -0.89
CA SER A 23 -15.77 -4.98 -0.89
C SER A 23 -15.89 -5.77 -2.19
N SER A 24 -16.38 -7.02 -2.15
CA SER A 24 -16.75 -7.78 -3.35
C SER A 24 -17.91 -7.13 -4.11
N GLY A 25 -18.17 -7.63 -5.32
CA GLY A 25 -19.39 -7.33 -6.07
C GLY A 25 -19.25 -6.15 -7.03
N PHE A 26 -18.02 -5.80 -7.36
CA PHE A 26 -17.71 -4.91 -8.48
C PHE A 26 -16.66 -5.56 -9.39
N SER A 27 -16.69 -5.16 -10.65
CA SER A 27 -15.69 -5.48 -11.65
C SER A 27 -15.01 -4.18 -12.08
N PHE A 28 -13.78 -4.27 -12.57
CA PHE A 28 -13.08 -3.12 -13.14
C PHE A 28 -12.21 -3.55 -14.32
N GLU A 29 -11.87 -2.58 -15.18
CA GLU A 29 -10.96 -2.79 -16.30
C GLU A 29 -9.51 -2.65 -15.82
N MET A 30 -8.71 -3.70 -16.02
CA MET A 30 -7.29 -3.72 -15.70
C MET A 30 -6.46 -3.68 -17.00
N GLY A 31 -5.38 -2.89 -16.96
CA GLY A 31 -4.55 -2.57 -18.13
C GLY A 31 -4.68 -1.10 -18.51
N ALA A 32 -4.03 -0.69 -19.60
CA ALA A 32 -4.09 0.70 -20.08
C ALA A 32 -4.14 0.77 -21.62
N GLU A 33 -4.81 1.80 -22.15
CA GLU A 33 -5.02 2.03 -23.60
C GLU A 33 -4.47 3.40 -24.10
N LEU A 34 -3.78 4.16 -23.25
CA LEU A 34 -3.32 5.53 -23.57
C LEU A 34 -1.90 5.57 -24.16
N GLU A 35 -1.38 6.76 -24.48
CA GLU A 35 -0.16 6.94 -25.31
C GLU A 35 1.17 6.50 -24.64
N GLU A 36 1.17 6.03 -23.39
CA GLU A 36 2.36 5.55 -22.67
C GLU A 36 2.14 4.17 -22.05
N VAL A 37 1.80 3.20 -22.89
CA VAL A 37 1.51 1.82 -22.47
C VAL A 37 2.69 0.90 -22.80
N ASN A 38 3.14 0.15 -21.80
CA ASN A 38 4.09 -0.95 -22.01
C ASN A 38 3.34 -2.19 -22.51
N ASN A 39 4.01 -3.06 -23.29
CA ASN A 39 3.36 -4.25 -23.86
C ASN A 39 2.81 -5.23 -22.80
N ASP A 40 3.30 -5.16 -21.55
CA ASP A 40 2.83 -5.97 -20.42
C ASP A 40 1.60 -5.38 -19.70
N GLU A 41 1.16 -4.19 -20.09
CA GLU A 41 -0.08 -3.57 -19.60
C GLU A 41 -1.30 -3.86 -20.50
N LEU A 42 -1.11 -4.62 -21.59
CA LEU A 42 -2.13 -4.98 -22.58
C LEU A 42 -2.49 -6.48 -22.55
N PRO A 43 -3.72 -6.85 -22.97
CA PRO A 43 -4.83 -5.97 -23.30
C PRO A 43 -5.57 -5.49 -22.05
N VAL A 44 -6.37 -4.44 -22.20
CA VAL A 44 -7.40 -4.12 -21.22
C VAL A 44 -8.40 -5.28 -21.13
N HIS A 45 -8.72 -5.70 -19.90
CA HIS A 45 -9.66 -6.76 -19.62
C HIS A 45 -10.38 -6.56 -18.29
N THR A 46 -11.61 -7.09 -18.19
CA THR A 46 -12.42 -7.04 -16.98
C THR A 46 -11.90 -8.02 -15.92
N VAL A 47 -11.77 -7.55 -14.68
CA VAL A 47 -11.38 -8.35 -13.51
C VAL A 47 -12.49 -8.31 -12.47
N ASP A 48 -12.80 -9.49 -11.92
CA ASP A 48 -13.67 -9.69 -10.76
C ASP A 48 -12.83 -10.15 -9.56
N LEU A 49 -12.96 -9.47 -8.42
CA LEU A 49 -12.28 -9.84 -7.18
C LEU A 49 -13.28 -10.09 -6.05
N ASP A 50 -12.97 -11.07 -5.21
CA ASP A 50 -13.61 -11.21 -3.90
C ASP A 50 -13.19 -10.07 -2.98
N GLY A 51 -13.91 -9.88 -1.87
CA GLY A 51 -13.60 -8.84 -0.90
C GLY A 51 -12.28 -9.13 -0.17
N PHE A 52 -11.41 -8.13 -0.03
CA PHE A 52 -10.11 -8.27 0.60
C PHE A 52 -9.69 -7.01 1.38
N TYR A 53 -8.75 -7.16 2.30
CA TYR A 53 -8.11 -6.03 2.98
C TYR A 53 -6.79 -5.68 2.31
N THR A 54 -6.51 -4.39 2.15
CA THR A 54 -5.20 -3.88 1.69
C THR A 54 -4.68 -2.80 2.63
N ASP A 55 -3.36 -2.67 2.72
CA ASP A 55 -2.73 -1.57 3.44
C ASP A 55 -3.15 -0.23 2.81
N VAL A 56 -3.47 0.75 3.65
CA VAL A 56 -3.74 2.13 3.22
C VAL A 56 -2.44 2.85 2.82
N HIS A 57 -1.32 2.42 3.37
CA HIS A 57 0.00 3.01 3.15
C HIS A 57 1.02 1.95 2.76
N GLY A 58 2.01 2.33 1.94
CA GLY A 58 3.14 1.47 1.65
C GLY A 58 3.87 1.07 2.93
N VAL A 59 4.30 -0.19 3.00
CA VAL A 59 5.02 -0.72 4.17
C VAL A 59 6.30 0.07 4.38
N PRO A 60 6.52 0.68 5.57
CA PRO A 60 7.73 1.46 5.82
C PRO A 60 8.95 0.53 5.94
N ASN A 61 10.13 1.02 5.53
CA ASN A 61 11.38 0.25 5.59
C ASN A 61 11.67 -0.37 6.97
N THR A 62 11.20 0.24 8.06
CA THR A 62 11.34 -0.29 9.42
C THR A 62 10.61 -1.62 9.66
N GLN A 63 9.70 -2.01 8.77
CA GLN A 63 8.95 -3.26 8.83
C GLN A 63 9.40 -4.30 7.78
N CYS A 64 10.38 -3.94 6.93
CA CYS A 64 11.00 -4.85 5.97
C CYS A 64 12.36 -5.29 6.53
N SER A 65 12.42 -6.50 7.12
CA SER A 65 13.59 -7.08 7.79
C SER A 65 14.63 -7.66 6.85
#